data_AF-A0A0R3RQ64-F1
#
_entry.id   AF-A0A0R3RQ64-F1
#
_cell.length_a   1.000
_cell.length_b   1.000
_cell.length_c   1.000
_cell.angle_alpha   90.00
_cell.angle_beta   90.00
_cell.angle_gamma   90.00
#
_symmetry.space_group_name_H-M   'P 1'
#
loop_
_entity.id
_entity.type
_entity.pdbx_description
1 polymer ?
#
loop_
_entity_poly.entity_id
_entity_poly.type
_entity_poly.pdbx_seq_one_letter_code
_entity_poly.pdbx_strand_id
1 'polypeptide(L)'
;MVVRELPDDFTFSQFIAEAATKLVVIDFYADWCGPCRMISSHVERLSEKYMQAVFIKINVEICRRSFFHFIFLFIVETSIQFGINAMPTFVFLYSGREVDRMMGANVEMLETKIVQQLKEGFVATSDERIFLEKFVEYSQRMQIYEDEISQALARSLIPCDKLMEASMVNGKTSKFELVKLLLNWFKTDFFVWTDVPKCELCGQNTEKSGEVISIEMKEDPTEEERKWGACRVEVYKCRKCDTNVRFPRYNDPVKLLETRSGRCGEWANCFTLCSRSLGLETRWIYDVTDHVWCEIWIEDLDRWVHCDPCENVIDTPLLYEKGWGKNLNYVFAFGLDHIRDVTWRYTFNHLETLNRRNSCRETVLRNFIRKLNMRYASLMSEERKKEMERRCMKELVEFISPTMQIRDGSEVEEQGRTTGSEEWRKQRGEIGNGKSTGRVLVPTEKEISDRVFRLKPIPQRYFSLEYDCAKDQYRRGVDLIKGLESLLSKQQNVCRMVDQTNNVAYICCQEGRASGELCWSFDFGGQHVKNIELRLDSVQKVSDDVMRAIICCGDMCTVVPPTGELELETIGGSKVDVKIYFLSEDAQLFLTNLCSEDCASFRMKAFF
;
A
#
# COMPACT_ATOMS: atom_id res chain seq x y z
N MET A 1 -9.64 4.33 -33.41
CA MET A 1 -9.14 3.03 -33.92
C MET A 1 -9.16 2.03 -32.79
N VAL A 2 -9.83 0.89 -32.99
CA VAL A 2 -10.00 -0.17 -31.95
C VAL A 2 -8.84 -1.18 -31.98
N VAL A 3 -8.19 -1.34 -33.14
CA VAL A 3 -6.92 -2.06 -33.28
C VAL A 3 -5.78 -1.04 -33.24
N ARG A 4 -4.82 -1.20 -32.32
CA ARG A 4 -3.63 -0.34 -32.23
C ARG A 4 -2.47 -0.92 -33.04
N GLU A 5 -1.80 -0.06 -33.80
CA GLU A 5 -0.50 -0.37 -34.42
C GLU A 5 0.59 0.08 -33.46
N LEU A 6 1.55 -0.80 -33.15
CA LEU A 6 2.69 -0.45 -32.29
C LEU A 6 3.94 -0.20 -33.13
N PRO A 7 4.62 0.95 -32.97
CA PRO A 7 5.78 1.31 -33.78
C PRO A 7 7.12 0.79 -33.24
N ASP A 8 7.22 0.41 -31.95
CA ASP A 8 8.47 -0.03 -31.29
C ASP A 8 8.25 -0.95 -30.06
N ASP A 9 9.32 -1.64 -29.60
CA ASP A 9 9.26 -2.62 -28.48
C ASP A 9 9.11 -1.97 -27.09
N PHE A 10 9.57 -0.71 -26.91
CA PHE A 10 9.41 0.01 -25.63
C PHE A 10 7.92 0.23 -25.34
N THR A 11 7.18 0.62 -26.37
CA THR A 11 5.72 0.75 -26.31
C THR A 11 5.03 -0.60 -26.10
N PHE A 12 5.58 -1.71 -26.62
CA PHE A 12 5.03 -3.05 -26.44
C PHE A 12 5.06 -3.51 -24.98
N SER A 13 6.22 -3.44 -24.31
CA SER A 13 6.36 -3.92 -22.92
C SER A 13 5.49 -3.12 -21.95
N GLN A 14 5.45 -1.79 -22.11
CA GLN A 14 4.56 -0.92 -21.35
C GLN A 14 3.09 -1.28 -21.60
N PHE A 15 2.71 -1.50 -22.86
CA PHE A 15 1.33 -1.83 -23.22
C PHE A 15 0.88 -3.19 -22.70
N ILE A 16 1.74 -4.21 -22.74
CA ILE A 16 1.43 -5.53 -22.18
C ILE A 16 1.26 -5.45 -20.66
N ALA A 17 2.04 -4.62 -19.97
CA ALA A 17 1.87 -4.35 -18.55
C ALA A 17 0.53 -3.65 -18.26
N GLU A 18 0.15 -2.65 -19.06
CA GLU A 18 -1.15 -1.96 -18.97
C GLU A 18 -2.33 -2.90 -19.28
N ALA A 19 -2.15 -3.85 -20.20
CA ALA A 19 -3.17 -4.80 -20.63
C ALA A 19 -3.17 -6.12 -19.82
N ALA A 20 -2.40 -6.23 -18.73
CA ALA A 20 -2.15 -7.48 -18.01
C ALA A 20 -3.41 -8.24 -17.56
N THR A 21 -4.56 -7.56 -17.45
CA THR A 21 -5.86 -8.10 -17.01
C THR A 21 -6.83 -8.44 -18.13
N LYS A 22 -6.41 -8.34 -19.41
CA LYS A 22 -7.23 -8.62 -20.60
C LYS A 22 -6.54 -9.62 -21.51
N LEU A 23 -7.32 -10.27 -22.36
CA LEU A 23 -6.78 -11.06 -23.47
C LEU A 23 -6.18 -10.09 -24.48
N VAL A 24 -4.90 -10.25 -24.82
CA VAL A 24 -4.26 -9.50 -25.90
C VAL A 24 -4.17 -10.39 -27.13
N VAL A 25 -4.69 -9.91 -28.26
CA VAL A 25 -4.62 -10.57 -29.56
C VAL A 25 -3.68 -9.76 -30.43
N ILE A 26 -2.54 -10.35 -30.78
CA ILE A 26 -1.50 -9.72 -31.59
C ILE A 26 -1.56 -10.29 -33.01
N ASP A 27 -1.75 -9.43 -34.00
CA ASP A 27 -1.69 -9.74 -35.43
C ASP A 27 -0.30 -9.38 -35.99
N PHE A 28 0.52 -10.38 -36.28
CA PHE A 28 1.79 -10.21 -36.99
C PHE A 28 1.56 -10.24 -38.51
N TYR A 29 1.77 -9.10 -39.17
CA TYR A 29 1.45 -8.91 -40.59
C TYR A 29 2.60 -8.28 -41.40
N ALA A 30 2.47 -8.26 -42.74
CA ALA A 30 3.35 -7.52 -43.65
C ALA A 30 2.52 -6.84 -44.74
N ASP A 31 2.97 -5.71 -45.28
CA ASP A 31 2.18 -4.91 -46.23
C ASP A 31 1.99 -5.62 -47.59
N TRP A 32 2.95 -6.44 -48.02
CA TRP A 32 2.85 -7.25 -49.23
C TRP A 32 2.03 -8.54 -49.07
N CYS A 33 1.70 -8.93 -47.84
CA CYS A 33 1.03 -10.20 -47.55
C CYS A 33 -0.45 -10.14 -47.98
N GLY A 34 -0.78 -10.84 -49.07
CA GLY A 34 -2.15 -10.97 -49.58
C GLY A 34 -3.15 -11.48 -48.53
N PRO A 35 -2.88 -12.61 -47.85
CA PRO A 35 -3.75 -13.12 -46.78
C PRO A 35 -3.95 -12.14 -45.62
N CYS A 36 -2.95 -11.34 -45.27
CA CYS A 36 -3.03 -10.33 -44.21
C CYS A 36 -4.04 -9.21 -44.58
N ARG A 37 -3.98 -8.73 -45.83
CA ARG A 37 -4.95 -7.75 -46.34
C ARG A 37 -6.39 -8.29 -46.34
N MET A 38 -6.57 -9.57 -46.62
CA MET A 38 -7.89 -10.20 -46.62
C MET A 38 -8.52 -10.24 -45.21
N ILE A 39 -7.73 -10.58 -44.18
CA ILE A 39 -8.25 -10.75 -42.82
C ILE A 39 -8.37 -9.43 -42.04
N SER A 40 -7.60 -8.40 -42.37
CA SER A 40 -7.54 -7.11 -41.63
C SER A 40 -8.93 -6.51 -41.32
N SER A 41 -9.83 -6.43 -42.32
CA SER A 41 -11.18 -5.88 -42.11
C SER A 41 -12.05 -6.72 -41.16
N HIS A 42 -11.78 -8.02 -41.06
CA HIS A 42 -12.44 -8.91 -40.11
C HIS A 42 -11.85 -8.76 -38.71
N VAL A 43 -10.54 -8.60 -38.57
CA VAL A 43 -9.89 -8.32 -37.28
C VAL A 43 -10.44 -7.04 -36.66
N GLU A 44 -10.65 -5.98 -37.45
CA GLU A 44 -11.28 -4.74 -36.98
C GLU A 44 -12.71 -4.98 -36.45
N ARG A 45 -13.55 -5.71 -37.19
CA ARG A 45 -14.90 -6.07 -36.72
C ARG A 45 -14.86 -6.93 -35.46
N LEU A 46 -13.92 -7.87 -35.36
CA LEU A 46 -13.75 -8.69 -34.16
C LEU A 46 -13.31 -7.85 -32.97
N SER A 47 -12.49 -6.83 -33.19
CA SER A 47 -12.06 -5.91 -32.12
C SER A 47 -13.22 -5.08 -31.55
N GLU A 48 -14.17 -4.67 -32.40
CA GLU A 48 -15.40 -4.00 -31.97
C GLU A 48 -16.38 -4.96 -31.28
N LYS A 49 -16.45 -6.21 -31.75
CA LYS A 49 -17.33 -7.24 -31.17
C LYS A 49 -16.85 -7.71 -29.80
N TYR A 50 -15.54 -7.82 -29.60
CA TYR A 50 -14.92 -8.38 -28.40
C TYR A 50 -14.14 -7.33 -27.60
N MET A 51 -14.82 -6.28 -27.14
CA MET A 51 -14.25 -5.15 -26.38
C MET A 51 -13.55 -5.57 -25.06
N GLN A 52 -13.78 -6.79 -24.59
CA GLN A 52 -13.10 -7.39 -23.44
C GLN A 52 -11.66 -7.86 -23.76
N ALA A 53 -11.34 -8.03 -25.04
CA ALA A 53 -9.99 -8.31 -25.54
C ALA A 53 -9.38 -7.03 -26.14
N VAL A 54 -8.06 -7.01 -26.21
CA VAL A 54 -7.27 -5.91 -26.75
C VAL A 54 -6.60 -6.40 -28.01
N PHE A 55 -6.76 -5.66 -29.11
CA PHE A 55 -6.24 -6.04 -30.42
C PHE A 55 -5.08 -5.14 -30.80
N ILE A 56 -3.95 -5.75 -31.13
CA ILE A 56 -2.73 -5.08 -31.57
C ILE A 56 -2.32 -5.67 -32.91
N LYS A 57 -1.75 -4.87 -33.80
CA LYS A 57 -1.06 -5.34 -35.00
C LYS A 57 0.41 -4.89 -35.01
N ILE A 58 1.29 -5.78 -35.46
CA ILE A 58 2.74 -5.58 -35.55
C ILE A 58 3.19 -5.90 -36.98
N ASN A 59 3.79 -4.92 -37.66
CA ASN A 59 4.33 -5.10 -39.00
C ASN A 59 5.74 -5.71 -38.95
N VAL A 60 5.89 -6.94 -39.45
CA VAL A 60 7.16 -7.67 -39.42
C VAL A 60 8.23 -7.15 -40.39
N GLU A 61 7.88 -6.23 -41.30
CA GLU A 61 8.82 -5.65 -42.29
C GLU A 61 9.47 -4.34 -41.86
N ILE A 62 8.78 -3.54 -41.06
CA ILE A 62 9.37 -2.37 -40.40
C ILE A 62 10.55 -2.85 -39.51
N CYS A 63 10.52 -4.12 -39.07
CA CYS A 63 11.62 -4.82 -38.38
C CYS A 63 12.83 -5.21 -39.25
N ARG A 64 12.76 -5.14 -40.59
CA ARG A 64 13.81 -5.69 -41.49
C ARG A 64 14.63 -4.65 -42.25
N ARG A 65 14.24 -3.36 -42.18
CA ARG A 65 14.72 -2.31 -43.08
C ARG A 65 15.72 -1.32 -42.46
N SER A 66 16.48 -1.74 -41.45
CA SER A 66 17.62 -1.00 -40.90
C SER A 66 18.88 -1.88 -40.83
N PHE A 67 19.37 -2.29 -42.00
CA PHE A 67 20.74 -2.77 -42.16
C PHE A 67 21.63 -1.57 -42.51
N PHE A 68 22.11 -0.79 -41.53
CA PHE A 68 23.38 -0.04 -41.59
C PHE A 68 23.71 0.56 -40.20
N HIS A 69 24.68 -0.08 -39.53
CA HIS A 69 25.66 0.42 -38.55
C HIS A 69 25.23 1.33 -37.36
N PHE A 70 25.29 0.72 -36.16
CA PHE A 70 25.39 1.30 -34.80
C PHE A 70 24.19 2.08 -34.23
N ILE A 71 23.60 1.52 -33.16
CA ILE A 71 22.48 2.03 -32.35
C ILE A 71 21.13 2.02 -33.08
N PHE A 72 20.54 0.84 -33.28
CA PHE A 72 19.08 0.67 -33.36
C PHE A 72 18.77 -0.84 -33.34
N LEU A 73 18.59 -1.40 -32.13
CA LEU A 73 18.29 -2.82 -31.93
C LEU A 73 17.20 -2.95 -30.86
N PHE A 74 15.96 -2.58 -31.18
CA PHE A 74 14.85 -2.62 -30.21
C PHE A 74 13.47 -2.87 -30.89
N ILE A 75 13.42 -3.49 -32.07
CA ILE A 75 12.15 -4.02 -32.68
C ILE A 75 12.34 -5.46 -33.21
N VAL A 76 13.59 -5.92 -33.27
CA VAL A 76 13.97 -7.23 -33.82
C VAL A 76 13.74 -8.36 -32.81
N GLU A 77 13.59 -8.05 -31.52
CA GLU A 77 13.53 -9.05 -30.46
C GLU A 77 12.12 -9.67 -30.35
N THR A 78 11.04 -8.89 -30.47
CA THR A 78 9.66 -9.40 -30.27
C THR A 78 9.20 -10.46 -31.28
N SER A 79 9.35 -10.24 -32.59
CA SER A 79 8.94 -11.23 -33.61
C SER A 79 9.82 -12.49 -33.60
N ILE A 80 11.10 -12.35 -33.23
CA ILE A 80 12.03 -13.48 -33.07
C ILE A 80 11.71 -14.24 -31.78
N GLN A 81 11.40 -13.55 -30.68
CA GLN A 81 11.01 -14.11 -29.39
C GLN A 81 9.72 -14.94 -29.49
N PHE A 82 8.73 -14.48 -30.27
CA PHE A 82 7.51 -15.24 -30.55
C PHE A 82 7.67 -16.30 -31.65
N GLY A 83 8.84 -16.38 -32.30
CA GLY A 83 9.15 -17.39 -33.32
C GLY A 83 8.25 -17.29 -34.57
N ILE A 84 8.00 -16.07 -35.06
CA ILE A 84 7.09 -15.83 -36.19
C ILE A 84 7.75 -16.23 -37.51
N ASN A 85 7.25 -17.31 -38.13
CA ASN A 85 7.80 -17.87 -39.38
C ASN A 85 6.85 -17.72 -40.60
N ALA A 86 5.63 -17.24 -40.38
CA ALA A 86 4.61 -17.05 -41.41
C ALA A 86 3.70 -15.88 -41.07
N MET A 87 3.11 -15.25 -42.08
CA MET A 87 2.14 -14.16 -41.91
C MET A 87 0.83 -14.45 -42.67
N PRO A 88 -0.34 -14.09 -42.11
CA PRO A 88 -0.52 -13.54 -40.77
C PRO A 88 -0.31 -14.63 -39.70
N THR A 89 0.24 -14.26 -38.55
CA THR A 89 0.23 -15.10 -37.34
C THR A 89 -0.41 -14.31 -36.23
N PHE A 90 -1.39 -14.93 -35.57
CA PHE A 90 -2.06 -14.37 -34.41
C PHE A 90 -1.54 -15.04 -33.14
N VAL A 91 -1.11 -14.23 -32.17
CA VAL A 91 -0.66 -14.69 -30.86
C VAL A 91 -1.61 -14.15 -29.79
N PHE A 92 -2.01 -15.03 -28.87
CA PHE A 92 -2.91 -14.71 -27.78
C PHE A 92 -2.12 -14.66 -26.49
N LEU A 93 -2.16 -13.52 -25.78
CA LEU A 93 -1.46 -13.34 -24.51
C LEU A 93 -2.44 -13.08 -23.36
N TYR A 94 -2.08 -13.62 -22.19
CA TYR A 94 -2.60 -13.18 -20.89
C TYR A 94 -1.42 -12.86 -19.98
N SER A 95 -1.42 -11.65 -19.37
CA SER A 95 -0.36 -11.20 -18.46
C SER A 95 1.06 -11.41 -19.03
N GLY A 96 1.23 -11.12 -20.33
CA GLY A 96 2.51 -11.27 -21.05
C GLY A 96 2.91 -12.70 -21.41
N ARG A 97 2.11 -13.72 -21.10
CA ARG A 97 2.38 -15.13 -21.46
C ARG A 97 1.52 -15.56 -22.64
N GLU A 98 2.12 -16.29 -23.58
CA GLU A 98 1.40 -16.90 -24.69
C GLU A 98 0.49 -18.02 -24.19
N VAL A 99 -0.80 -17.90 -24.47
CA VAL A 99 -1.83 -18.90 -24.12
C VAL A 99 -2.33 -19.68 -25.32
N ASP A 100 -2.24 -19.09 -26.52
CA ASP A 100 -2.63 -19.75 -27.78
C ASP A 100 -1.97 -19.04 -28.97
N ARG A 101 -1.95 -19.71 -30.13
CA ARG A 101 -1.54 -19.14 -31.42
C ARG A 101 -2.34 -19.68 -32.59
N MET A 102 -2.32 -18.93 -33.68
CA MET A 102 -2.93 -19.30 -34.95
C MET A 102 -2.10 -18.77 -36.12
N MET A 103 -1.84 -19.61 -37.10
CA MET A 103 -1.18 -19.20 -38.35
C MET A 103 -2.19 -19.17 -39.50
N GLY A 104 -2.07 -18.18 -40.37
CA GLY A 104 -2.86 -18.02 -41.59
C GLY A 104 -4.13 -17.19 -41.43
N ALA A 105 -4.70 -16.81 -42.57
CA ALA A 105 -5.91 -15.98 -42.64
C ALA A 105 -7.18 -16.85 -42.60
N ASN A 106 -7.67 -17.18 -41.40
CA ASN A 106 -8.95 -17.88 -41.22
C ASN A 106 -9.79 -17.19 -40.13
N VAL A 107 -10.88 -16.53 -40.56
CA VAL A 107 -11.71 -15.69 -39.67
C VAL A 107 -12.46 -16.53 -38.63
N GLU A 108 -13.03 -17.67 -39.02
CA GLU A 108 -13.82 -18.52 -38.13
C GLU A 108 -12.96 -19.14 -37.03
N MET A 109 -11.75 -19.60 -37.37
CA MET A 109 -10.81 -20.16 -36.41
C MET A 109 -10.28 -19.09 -35.47
N LEU A 110 -10.00 -17.89 -35.98
CA LEU A 110 -9.57 -16.74 -35.17
C LEU A 110 -10.65 -16.38 -34.14
N GLU A 111 -11.90 -16.23 -34.57
CA GLU A 111 -13.04 -15.94 -33.69
C GLU A 111 -13.29 -17.05 -32.67
N THR A 112 -13.20 -18.32 -33.09
CA THR A 112 -13.35 -19.48 -32.20
C THR A 112 -12.30 -19.46 -31.09
N LYS A 113 -11.03 -19.20 -31.42
CA LYS A 113 -9.95 -19.08 -30.43
C LYS A 113 -10.17 -17.88 -29.50
N ILE A 114 -10.59 -16.72 -30.01
CA ILE A 114 -10.95 -15.56 -29.18
C ILE A 114 -12.03 -15.95 -28.17
N VAL A 115 -13.13 -16.58 -28.63
CA VAL A 115 -14.24 -16.98 -27.76
C VAL A 115 -13.79 -18.03 -26.74
N GLN A 116 -12.98 -19.00 -27.15
CA GLN A 116 -12.44 -20.02 -26.26
C GLN A 116 -11.56 -19.40 -25.18
N GLN A 117 -10.58 -18.59 -25.54
CA GLN A 117 -9.66 -17.95 -24.59
C GLN A 117 -10.39 -17.00 -23.66
N LEU A 118 -11.39 -16.26 -24.15
CA LEU A 118 -12.25 -15.46 -23.29
C LEU A 118 -13.03 -16.34 -22.30
N LYS A 119 -13.60 -17.48 -22.73
CA LYS A 119 -14.29 -18.41 -21.82
C LYS A 119 -13.34 -19.02 -20.78
N GLU A 120 -12.20 -19.56 -21.20
CA GLU A 120 -11.20 -20.19 -20.33
C GLU A 120 -10.57 -19.19 -19.35
N GLY A 121 -10.42 -17.92 -19.76
CA GLY A 121 -9.99 -16.82 -18.90
C GLY A 121 -10.98 -16.43 -17.79
N PHE A 122 -12.23 -16.91 -17.84
CA PHE A 122 -13.26 -16.68 -16.82
C PHE A 122 -13.62 -17.91 -15.97
N VAL A 123 -13.18 -19.11 -16.37
CA VAL A 123 -13.43 -20.34 -15.61
C VAL A 123 -12.35 -20.47 -14.54
N ALA A 124 -12.78 -20.52 -13.28
CA ALA A 124 -11.89 -20.75 -12.14
C ALA A 124 -11.32 -22.17 -12.20
N THR A 125 -10.02 -22.30 -11.98
CA THR A 125 -9.36 -23.58 -11.66
C THR A 125 -9.83 -24.09 -10.29
N SER A 126 -9.47 -25.34 -9.95
CA SER A 126 -9.77 -25.91 -8.62
C SER A 126 -9.19 -25.09 -7.48
N ASP A 127 -7.95 -24.61 -7.62
CA ASP A 127 -7.28 -23.83 -6.58
C ASP A 127 -7.92 -22.44 -6.43
N GLU A 128 -8.22 -21.78 -7.56
CA GLU A 128 -8.96 -20.51 -7.56
C GLU A 128 -10.34 -20.68 -6.94
N ARG A 129 -11.01 -21.82 -7.19
CA ARG A 129 -12.30 -22.12 -6.58
C ARG A 129 -12.19 -22.23 -5.07
N ILE A 130 -11.21 -22.97 -4.54
CA ILE A 130 -10.98 -23.09 -3.08
C ILE A 130 -10.70 -21.72 -2.46
N PHE A 131 -9.94 -20.87 -3.15
CA PHE A 131 -9.68 -19.50 -2.72
C PHE A 131 -10.97 -18.66 -2.66
N LEU A 132 -11.80 -18.72 -3.70
CA LEU A 132 -13.01 -17.92 -3.83
C LEU A 132 -14.17 -18.41 -2.93
N GLU A 133 -14.24 -19.70 -2.62
CA GLU A 133 -15.32 -20.29 -1.79
C GLU A 133 -15.39 -19.64 -0.40
N LYS A 134 -14.23 -19.28 0.18
CA LYS A 134 -14.15 -18.57 1.47
C LYS A 134 -14.92 -17.26 1.48
N PHE A 135 -14.93 -16.54 0.35
CA PHE A 135 -15.60 -15.24 0.25
C PHE A 135 -17.12 -15.38 0.14
N VAL A 136 -17.64 -16.51 -0.31
CA VAL A 136 -19.09 -16.77 -0.33
C VAL A 136 -19.62 -16.95 1.10
N GLU A 137 -18.86 -17.61 1.96
CA GLU A 137 -19.21 -17.75 3.38
C GLU A 137 -19.23 -16.38 4.08
N TYR A 138 -18.19 -15.57 3.87
CA TYR A 138 -18.14 -14.22 4.45
C TYR A 138 -19.22 -13.28 3.90
N SER A 139 -19.63 -13.45 2.64
CA SER A 139 -20.70 -12.63 2.06
C SER A 139 -22.07 -12.90 2.70
N GLN A 140 -22.25 -14.08 3.30
CA GLN A 140 -23.46 -14.43 4.07
C GLN A 140 -23.39 -13.95 5.52
N ARG A 141 -22.18 -13.78 6.07
CA ARG A 141 -21.95 -13.35 7.45
C ARG A 141 -22.65 -12.02 7.77
N MET A 142 -22.72 -11.07 6.86
CA MET A 142 -23.32 -9.77 7.18
C MET A 142 -24.80 -9.87 7.62
N GLN A 143 -25.51 -10.94 7.24
CA GLN A 143 -26.91 -11.15 7.61
C GLN A 143 -27.10 -11.40 9.11
N ILE A 144 -26.11 -11.99 9.81
CA ILE A 144 -26.25 -12.28 11.25
C ILE A 144 -26.31 -11.01 12.09
N TYR A 145 -25.79 -9.88 11.58
CA TYR A 145 -25.83 -8.60 12.29
C TYR A 145 -27.15 -7.85 12.10
N GLU A 146 -28.05 -8.33 11.24
CA GLU A 146 -29.39 -7.75 11.04
C GLU A 146 -30.45 -8.38 11.93
N ASP A 147 -30.09 -9.35 12.77
CA ASP A 147 -31.00 -9.92 13.76
C ASP A 147 -31.39 -8.86 14.82
N GLU A 148 -32.69 -8.57 14.91
CA GLU A 148 -33.21 -7.49 15.75
C GLU A 148 -32.97 -7.73 17.24
N ILE A 149 -33.03 -8.99 17.68
CA ILE A 149 -32.77 -9.36 19.08
C ILE A 149 -31.30 -9.11 19.42
N SER A 150 -30.40 -9.54 18.55
CA SER A 150 -28.96 -9.32 18.67
C SER A 150 -28.62 -7.84 18.71
N GLN A 151 -29.22 -7.03 17.83
CA GLN A 151 -29.04 -5.57 17.84
C GLN A 151 -29.60 -4.92 19.11
N ALA A 152 -30.78 -5.34 19.58
CA ALA A 152 -31.37 -4.82 20.83
C ALA A 152 -30.48 -5.13 22.04
N LEU A 153 -29.93 -6.34 22.12
CA LEU A 153 -28.99 -6.75 23.16
C LEU A 153 -27.71 -5.90 23.10
N ALA A 154 -27.11 -5.73 21.93
CA ALA A 154 -25.92 -4.90 21.77
C ALA A 154 -26.21 -3.45 22.20
N ARG A 155 -27.33 -2.88 21.75
CA ARG A 155 -27.76 -1.51 22.09
C ARG A 155 -28.00 -1.32 23.59
N SER A 156 -28.47 -2.35 24.30
CA SER A 156 -28.67 -2.29 25.75
C SER A 156 -27.37 -2.17 26.55
N LEU A 157 -26.24 -2.56 25.96
CA LEU A 157 -24.91 -2.52 26.57
C LEU A 157 -24.12 -1.26 26.21
N ILE A 158 -24.39 -0.68 25.04
CA ILE A 158 -23.72 0.53 24.56
C ILE A 158 -24.29 1.75 25.31
N PRO A 159 -23.46 2.68 25.83
CA PRO A 159 -23.93 3.92 26.45
C PRO A 159 -24.43 4.92 25.39
N CYS A 160 -25.47 4.55 24.64
CA CYS A 160 -25.93 5.22 23.42
C CYS A 160 -26.19 6.71 23.63
N ASP A 161 -26.93 7.08 24.66
CA ASP A 161 -27.32 8.48 24.91
C ASP A 161 -26.09 9.36 25.13
N LYS A 162 -25.12 8.88 25.92
CA LYS A 162 -23.86 9.61 26.19
C LYS A 162 -23.02 9.77 24.94
N LEU A 163 -22.89 8.72 24.13
CA LEU A 163 -22.11 8.78 22.88
C LEU A 163 -22.78 9.69 21.86
N MET A 164 -24.11 9.63 21.72
CA MET A 164 -24.87 10.48 20.81
C MET A 164 -24.76 11.95 21.19
N GLU A 165 -24.88 12.28 22.48
CA GLU A 165 -24.71 13.64 22.99
C GLU A 165 -23.28 14.16 22.76
N ALA A 166 -22.26 13.37 23.11
CA ALA A 166 -20.86 13.76 22.95
C ALA A 166 -20.42 13.88 21.47
N SER A 167 -21.13 13.24 20.55
CA SER A 167 -20.87 13.32 19.10
C SER A 167 -21.49 14.53 18.41
N MET A 168 -22.22 15.40 19.13
CA MET A 168 -22.88 16.55 18.52
C MET A 168 -21.89 17.60 18.04
N VAL A 169 -21.96 17.94 16.75
CA VAL A 169 -21.23 19.04 16.12
C VAL A 169 -22.25 19.97 15.48
N ASN A 170 -22.20 21.27 15.81
CA ASN A 170 -23.16 22.28 15.32
C ASN A 170 -24.65 21.88 15.55
N GLY A 171 -24.95 21.21 16.67
CA GLY A 171 -26.31 20.82 17.04
C GLY A 171 -26.87 19.61 16.29
N LYS A 172 -26.04 18.87 15.53
CA LYS A 172 -26.40 17.59 14.92
C LYS A 172 -25.38 16.53 15.29
N THR A 173 -25.82 15.28 15.45
CA THR A 173 -24.95 14.12 15.67
C THR A 173 -24.02 13.92 14.47
N SER A 174 -22.71 14.10 14.67
CA SER A 174 -21.69 13.75 13.68
C SER A 174 -21.45 12.25 13.73
N LYS A 175 -21.73 11.54 12.64
CA LYS A 175 -21.45 10.09 12.58
C LYS A 175 -19.96 9.78 12.70
N PHE A 176 -19.10 10.65 12.17
CA PHE A 176 -17.66 10.49 12.30
C PHE A 176 -17.21 10.52 13.76
N GLU A 177 -17.67 11.53 14.52
CA GLU A 177 -17.36 11.63 15.95
C GLU A 177 -18.02 10.50 16.76
N LEU A 178 -19.24 10.10 16.40
CA LEU A 178 -19.92 8.96 17.04
C LEU A 178 -19.11 7.67 16.89
N VAL A 179 -18.59 7.38 15.69
CA VAL A 179 -17.75 6.20 15.44
C VAL A 179 -16.45 6.27 16.24
N LYS A 180 -15.82 7.45 16.28
CA LYS A 180 -14.58 7.66 17.07
C LYS A 180 -14.81 7.40 18.57
N LEU A 181 -15.91 7.91 19.13
CA LEU A 181 -16.30 7.68 20.51
C LEU A 181 -16.67 6.21 20.78
N LEU A 182 -17.34 5.56 19.81
CA LEU A 182 -17.67 4.15 19.89
C LEU A 182 -16.42 3.25 19.88
N LEU A 183 -15.45 3.52 19.00
CA LEU A 183 -14.16 2.83 18.96
C LEU A 183 -13.43 2.96 20.31
N ASN A 184 -13.41 4.17 20.86
CA ASN A 184 -12.77 4.42 22.15
C ASN A 184 -13.44 3.62 23.26
N TRP A 185 -14.75 3.77 23.45
CA TRP A 185 -15.52 3.01 24.44
C TRP A 185 -15.34 1.49 24.29
N PHE A 186 -15.36 1.00 23.05
CA PHE A 186 -15.21 -0.42 22.78
C PHE A 186 -13.86 -0.95 23.28
N LYS A 187 -12.76 -0.21 23.01
CA LYS A 187 -11.40 -0.60 23.43
C LYS A 187 -11.12 -0.35 24.91
N THR A 188 -11.62 0.74 25.49
CA THR A 188 -11.26 1.16 26.85
C THR A 188 -12.16 0.57 27.93
N ASP A 189 -13.44 0.39 27.64
CA ASP A 189 -14.46 0.06 28.66
C ASP A 189 -15.14 -1.28 28.42
N PHE A 190 -15.30 -1.71 27.16
CA PHE A 190 -16.18 -2.84 26.84
C PHE A 190 -15.46 -4.16 26.56
N PHE A 191 -14.43 -4.15 25.71
CA PHE A 191 -13.83 -5.36 25.15
C PHE A 191 -12.34 -5.47 25.47
N VAL A 192 -11.86 -6.68 25.77
CA VAL A 192 -10.51 -6.93 26.28
C VAL A 192 -9.71 -7.83 25.34
N TRP A 193 -8.44 -7.48 25.11
CA TRP A 193 -7.54 -8.28 24.29
C TRP A 193 -7.07 -9.50 25.09
N THR A 194 -7.20 -10.69 24.50
CA THR A 194 -6.82 -11.95 25.15
C THR A 194 -5.82 -12.72 24.28
N ASP A 195 -4.54 -12.62 24.65
CA ASP A 195 -3.51 -13.54 24.16
C ASP A 195 -3.63 -14.89 24.85
N VAL A 196 -3.72 -14.87 26.18
CA VAL A 196 -3.84 -16.04 27.06
C VAL A 196 -5.02 -15.83 28.02
N PRO A 197 -5.96 -16.78 28.13
CA PRO A 197 -7.13 -16.65 29.00
C PRO A 197 -6.73 -16.65 30.48
N LYS A 198 -7.55 -15.97 31.31
CA LYS A 198 -7.40 -16.02 32.77
C LYS A 198 -7.96 -17.35 33.30
N CYS A 199 -7.31 -17.93 34.31
CA CYS A 199 -7.86 -19.07 35.03
C CYS A 199 -8.98 -18.60 35.95
N GLU A 200 -10.22 -19.09 35.76
CA GLU A 200 -11.37 -18.68 36.58
C GLU A 200 -11.24 -19.08 38.05
N LEU A 201 -10.61 -20.23 38.34
CA LEU A 201 -10.41 -20.73 39.71
C LEU A 201 -9.37 -19.91 40.49
N CYS A 202 -8.36 -19.36 39.81
CA CYS A 202 -7.26 -18.63 40.44
C CYS A 202 -7.38 -17.11 40.28
N GLY A 203 -8.06 -16.66 39.22
CA GLY A 203 -8.10 -15.29 38.73
C GLY A 203 -8.95 -14.32 39.55
N GLN A 204 -9.66 -14.80 40.58
CA GLN A 204 -10.36 -13.91 41.52
C GLN A 204 -9.42 -13.25 42.54
N ASN A 205 -8.18 -13.73 42.72
CA ASN A 205 -7.31 -13.30 43.83
C ASN A 205 -5.92 -12.74 43.44
N THR A 206 -5.56 -12.59 42.15
CA THR A 206 -4.22 -12.09 41.80
C THR A 206 -4.18 -11.38 40.45
N GLU A 207 -3.52 -10.21 40.42
CA GLU A 207 -3.31 -9.32 39.26
C GLU A 207 -2.31 -9.85 38.20
N LYS A 208 -1.70 -11.03 38.41
CA LYS A 208 -0.70 -11.58 37.50
C LYS A 208 -1.25 -12.80 36.74
N SER A 209 -1.62 -12.58 35.47
CA SER A 209 -1.99 -13.60 34.48
C SER A 209 -0.84 -14.53 34.06
N GLY A 210 0.40 -14.28 34.51
CA GLY A 210 1.62 -14.97 34.09
C GLY A 210 1.78 -16.43 34.53
N GLU A 211 0.74 -17.06 35.08
CA GLU A 211 0.77 -18.46 35.56
C GLU A 211 -0.02 -19.43 34.67
N VAL A 212 -0.69 -18.94 33.63
CA VAL A 212 -1.36 -19.79 32.64
C VAL A 212 -0.43 -19.96 31.44
N ILE A 213 -0.12 -21.22 31.08
CA ILE A 213 0.76 -21.54 29.96
C ILE A 213 0.00 -22.22 28.83
N SER A 214 0.35 -21.84 27.60
CA SER A 214 0.00 -22.62 26.41
C SER A 214 0.57 -24.03 26.56
N ILE A 215 -0.25 -25.05 26.28
CA ILE A 215 0.20 -26.44 26.19
C ILE A 215 0.10 -26.99 24.76
N GLU A 216 -0.03 -26.11 23.76
CA GLU A 216 -0.21 -26.42 22.33
C GLU A 216 -1.31 -27.46 22.03
N MET A 217 -2.24 -27.68 22.96
CA MET A 217 -3.37 -28.58 22.77
C MET A 217 -4.54 -27.81 22.16
N LYS A 218 -5.04 -28.35 21.03
CA LYS A 218 -6.30 -27.94 20.44
C LYS A 218 -7.31 -29.05 20.69
N GLU A 219 -8.44 -28.67 21.27
CA GLU A 219 -9.55 -29.58 21.51
C GLU A 219 -10.72 -29.25 20.59
N ASP A 220 -11.55 -30.27 20.37
CA ASP A 220 -12.85 -30.07 19.74
C ASP A 220 -13.76 -29.25 20.66
N PRO A 221 -14.56 -28.32 20.10
CA PRO A 221 -15.53 -27.58 20.90
C PRO A 221 -16.62 -28.53 21.42
N THR A 222 -17.06 -28.28 22.66
CA THR A 222 -18.20 -28.96 23.28
C THR A 222 -19.48 -28.66 22.51
N GLU A 223 -20.55 -29.43 22.74
CA GLU A 223 -21.85 -29.17 22.08
C GLU A 223 -22.37 -27.75 22.37
N GLU A 224 -22.17 -27.26 23.59
CA GLU A 224 -22.54 -25.89 23.96
C GLU A 224 -21.67 -24.85 23.25
N GLU A 225 -20.36 -25.06 23.18
CA GLU A 225 -19.46 -24.14 22.48
C GLU A 225 -19.75 -24.08 20.98
N ARG A 226 -20.11 -25.23 20.36
CA ARG A 226 -20.52 -25.30 18.94
C ARG A 226 -21.81 -24.52 18.68
N LYS A 227 -22.76 -24.52 19.63
CA LYS A 227 -24.00 -23.73 19.51
C LYS A 227 -23.73 -22.24 19.37
N TRP A 228 -22.64 -21.75 19.98
CA TRP A 228 -22.18 -20.36 19.87
C TRP A 228 -21.14 -20.13 18.76
N GLY A 229 -21.07 -21.06 17.79
CA GLY A 229 -20.21 -20.91 16.61
C GLY A 229 -18.72 -21.06 16.88
N ALA A 230 -18.30 -21.70 17.97
CA ALA A 230 -16.90 -22.03 18.18
C ALA A 230 -16.46 -23.11 17.18
N CYS A 231 -15.47 -22.80 16.34
CA CYS A 231 -14.89 -23.77 15.39
C CYS A 231 -13.66 -24.49 15.95
N ARG A 232 -13.00 -23.91 16.97
CA ARG A 232 -11.82 -24.46 17.62
C ARG A 232 -11.73 -23.98 19.06
N VAL A 233 -11.09 -24.78 19.91
CA VAL A 233 -10.79 -24.42 21.30
C VAL A 233 -9.29 -24.51 21.54
N GLU A 234 -8.71 -23.41 22.00
CA GLU A 234 -7.34 -23.39 22.48
C GLU A 234 -7.32 -23.78 23.95
N VAL A 235 -6.46 -24.72 24.36
CA VAL A 235 -6.38 -25.19 25.74
C VAL A 235 -5.06 -24.74 26.36
N TYR A 236 -5.18 -24.16 27.55
CA TYR A 236 -4.09 -23.67 28.37
C TYR A 236 -4.07 -24.40 29.70
N LYS A 237 -2.94 -24.41 30.40
CA LYS A 237 -2.81 -25.03 31.72
C LYS A 237 -2.44 -24.00 32.77
N CYS A 238 -3.21 -23.91 33.85
CA CYS A 238 -2.87 -23.07 34.98
C CYS A 238 -1.80 -23.77 35.85
N ARG A 239 -0.65 -23.13 36.05
CA ARG A 239 0.44 -23.68 36.89
C ARG A 239 0.12 -23.70 38.38
N LYS A 240 -0.86 -22.93 38.83
CA LYS A 240 -1.22 -22.80 40.25
C LYS A 240 -2.20 -23.86 40.73
N CYS A 241 -3.26 -24.13 39.96
CA CYS A 241 -4.28 -25.12 40.31
C CYS A 241 -4.27 -26.36 39.41
N ASP A 242 -3.30 -26.48 38.50
CA ASP A 242 -3.14 -27.55 37.52
C ASP A 242 -4.34 -27.77 36.57
N THR A 243 -5.32 -26.87 36.60
CA THR A 243 -6.57 -26.98 35.84
C THR A 243 -6.38 -26.51 34.40
N ASN A 244 -7.02 -27.20 33.46
CA ASN A 244 -7.10 -26.78 32.07
C ASN A 244 -8.05 -25.59 31.91
N VAL A 245 -7.57 -24.53 31.28
CA VAL A 245 -8.34 -23.33 30.92
C VAL A 245 -8.65 -23.41 29.44
N ARG A 246 -9.94 -23.46 29.10
CA ARG A 246 -10.42 -23.50 27.72
C ARG A 246 -10.58 -22.08 27.19
N PHE A 247 -10.21 -21.86 25.93
CA PHE A 247 -10.46 -20.61 25.21
C PHE A 247 -11.12 -20.91 23.85
N PRO A 248 -12.46 -21.06 23.84
CA PRO A 248 -13.22 -21.27 22.62
C PRO A 248 -13.20 -20.02 21.74
N ARG A 249 -12.97 -20.20 20.44
CA ARG A 249 -12.93 -19.11 19.45
C ARG A 249 -14.33 -18.93 18.85
N TYR A 250 -15.18 -18.17 19.54
CA TYR A 250 -16.58 -17.97 19.17
C TYR A 250 -16.75 -17.08 17.93
N ASN A 251 -17.70 -17.46 17.06
CA ASN A 251 -18.10 -16.65 15.91
C ASN A 251 -19.49 -16.01 16.07
N ASP A 252 -20.26 -16.42 17.08
CA ASP A 252 -21.52 -15.78 17.40
C ASP A 252 -21.28 -14.41 18.09
N PRO A 253 -21.72 -13.28 17.52
CA PRO A 253 -21.45 -11.95 18.06
C PRO A 253 -22.21 -11.68 19.36
N VAL A 254 -23.34 -12.35 19.62
CA VAL A 254 -24.08 -12.23 20.90
C VAL A 254 -23.28 -12.87 22.02
N LYS A 255 -22.67 -14.05 21.78
CA LYS A 255 -21.74 -14.64 22.76
C LYS A 255 -20.53 -13.74 23.04
N LEU A 256 -20.10 -12.95 22.06
CA LEU A 256 -19.02 -11.98 22.25
C LEU A 256 -19.43 -10.78 23.11
N LEU A 257 -20.71 -10.37 23.12
CA LEU A 257 -21.22 -9.36 24.05
C LEU A 257 -21.13 -9.80 25.53
N GLU A 258 -21.21 -11.11 25.77
CA GLU A 258 -21.07 -11.73 27.09
C GLU A 258 -19.59 -11.92 27.46
N THR A 259 -18.81 -12.56 26.60
CA THR A 259 -17.41 -12.91 26.88
C THR A 259 -16.47 -11.71 26.88
N ARG A 260 -16.82 -10.65 26.14
CA ARG A 260 -16.13 -9.35 26.09
C ARG A 260 -14.63 -9.44 25.88
N SER A 261 -14.17 -10.49 25.20
CA SER A 261 -12.76 -10.71 25.00
C SER A 261 -12.44 -11.58 23.79
N GLY A 262 -11.23 -11.43 23.28
CA GLY A 262 -10.77 -12.18 22.12
C GLY A 262 -9.59 -11.53 21.42
N ARG A 263 -9.40 -11.88 20.14
CA ARG A 263 -8.39 -11.29 19.24
C ARG A 263 -9.08 -10.56 18.09
N CYS A 264 -8.33 -10.11 17.07
CA CYS A 264 -8.88 -9.28 16.00
C CYS A 264 -10.19 -9.79 15.38
N GLY A 265 -10.32 -11.11 15.19
CA GLY A 265 -11.53 -11.77 14.73
C GLY A 265 -12.76 -11.47 15.58
N GLU A 266 -12.68 -11.74 16.88
CA GLU A 266 -13.77 -11.49 17.84
C GLU A 266 -14.04 -9.99 18.01
N TRP A 267 -12.99 -9.17 18.05
CA TRP A 267 -13.10 -7.71 18.16
C TRP A 267 -13.88 -7.12 16.99
N ALA A 268 -13.47 -7.41 15.75
CA ALA A 268 -14.15 -6.91 14.56
C ALA A 268 -15.60 -7.45 14.45
N ASN A 269 -15.82 -8.72 14.80
CA ASN A 269 -17.15 -9.35 14.79
C ASN A 269 -18.13 -8.65 15.75
N CYS A 270 -17.74 -8.50 17.01
CA CYS A 270 -18.57 -7.86 18.03
C CYS A 270 -18.77 -6.37 17.74
N PHE A 271 -17.71 -5.66 17.34
CA PHE A 271 -17.81 -4.25 16.96
C PHE A 271 -18.71 -4.02 15.74
N THR A 272 -18.76 -4.96 14.79
CA THR A 272 -19.69 -4.89 13.66
C THR A 272 -21.14 -4.93 14.15
N LEU A 273 -21.48 -5.85 15.07
CA LEU A 273 -22.82 -5.90 15.68
C LEU A 273 -23.16 -4.60 16.41
N CYS A 274 -22.25 -4.07 17.23
CA CYS A 274 -22.42 -2.79 17.91
C CYS A 274 -22.70 -1.66 16.92
N SER A 275 -21.89 -1.54 15.86
CA SER A 275 -22.05 -0.52 14.82
C SER A 275 -23.40 -0.63 14.10
N ARG A 276 -23.79 -1.85 13.72
CA ARG A 276 -25.09 -2.11 13.08
C ARG A 276 -26.26 -1.77 13.99
N SER A 277 -26.18 -2.07 15.29
CA SER A 277 -27.23 -1.74 16.28
C SER A 277 -27.48 -0.23 16.47
N LEU A 278 -26.50 0.61 16.07
CA LEU A 278 -26.62 2.07 16.04
C LEU A 278 -27.12 2.61 14.69
N GLY A 279 -27.43 1.73 13.73
CA GLY A 279 -27.87 2.10 12.38
C GLY A 279 -26.72 2.55 11.46
N LEU A 280 -25.48 2.26 11.80
CA LEU A 280 -24.31 2.61 10.98
C LEU A 280 -24.16 1.61 9.84
N GLU A 281 -24.16 2.09 8.59
CA GLU A 281 -23.91 1.24 7.43
C GLU A 281 -22.45 0.76 7.45
N THR A 282 -22.26 -0.53 7.67
CA THR A 282 -20.97 -1.13 8.01
C THR A 282 -20.61 -2.23 7.02
N ARG A 283 -19.33 -2.33 6.66
CA ARG A 283 -18.73 -3.47 5.97
C ARG A 283 -17.80 -4.19 6.92
N TRP A 284 -17.79 -5.51 6.83
CA TRP A 284 -16.76 -6.35 7.44
C TRP A 284 -15.60 -6.51 6.45
N ILE A 285 -14.37 -6.25 6.89
CA ILE A 285 -13.19 -6.25 6.03
C ILE A 285 -12.30 -7.45 6.38
N TYR A 286 -11.92 -8.18 5.33
CA TYR A 286 -11.06 -9.36 5.42
C TYR A 286 -9.78 -9.14 4.63
N ASP A 287 -8.67 -9.11 5.34
CA ASP A 287 -7.33 -9.20 4.76
C ASP A 287 -6.85 -10.65 4.83
N VAL A 288 -6.54 -11.22 3.66
CA VAL A 288 -6.10 -12.60 3.51
C VAL A 288 -4.79 -12.88 4.28
N THR A 289 -4.03 -11.84 4.64
CA THR A 289 -2.81 -11.93 5.45
C THR A 289 -3.08 -11.93 6.97
N ASP A 290 -4.21 -12.51 7.38
CA ASP A 290 -4.60 -12.79 8.77
C ASP A 290 -4.86 -11.52 9.61
N HIS A 291 -5.70 -10.62 9.09
CA HIS A 291 -6.27 -9.51 9.87
C HIS A 291 -7.69 -9.15 9.38
N VAL A 292 -8.50 -8.57 10.27
CA VAL A 292 -9.88 -8.18 9.98
C VAL A 292 -10.24 -6.90 10.72
N TRP A 293 -11.08 -6.07 10.10
CA TRP A 293 -11.54 -4.79 10.64
C TRP A 293 -12.87 -4.39 10.01
N CYS A 294 -13.30 -3.13 10.15
CA CYS A 294 -14.56 -2.63 9.62
C CYS A 294 -14.38 -1.40 8.71
N GLU A 295 -15.30 -1.19 7.77
CA GLU A 295 -15.50 0.13 7.16
C GLU A 295 -16.89 0.63 7.50
N ILE A 296 -17.04 1.93 7.75
CA ILE A 296 -18.33 2.57 8.01
C ILE A 296 -18.57 3.66 6.97
N TRP A 297 -19.75 3.69 6.38
CA TRP A 297 -20.14 4.76 5.47
C TRP A 297 -20.48 6.02 6.28
N ILE A 298 -19.80 7.12 5.96
CA ILE A 298 -20.04 8.42 6.59
C ILE A 298 -20.60 9.36 5.52
N GLU A 299 -21.88 9.73 5.64
CA GLU A 299 -22.58 10.55 4.63
C GLU A 299 -21.96 11.93 4.46
N ASP A 300 -21.50 12.56 5.55
CA ASP A 300 -20.89 13.89 5.51
C ASP A 300 -19.56 13.91 4.75
N LEU A 301 -18.83 12.78 4.77
CA LEU A 301 -17.59 12.59 4.00
C LEU A 301 -17.85 11.94 2.63
N ASP A 302 -19.07 11.46 2.41
CA ASP A 302 -19.54 10.78 1.22
C ASP A 302 -18.61 9.65 0.74
N ARG A 303 -18.10 8.87 1.69
CA ARG A 303 -17.19 7.74 1.47
C ARG A 303 -17.21 6.71 2.59
N TRP A 304 -16.62 5.55 2.32
CA TRP A 304 -16.29 4.55 3.33
C TRP A 304 -15.08 4.99 4.13
N VAL A 305 -15.16 4.82 5.45
CA VAL A 305 -14.13 5.18 6.41
C VAL A 305 -13.62 3.93 7.09
N HIS A 306 -12.31 3.73 7.02
CA HIS A 306 -11.59 2.67 7.73
C HIS A 306 -11.81 2.76 9.25
N CYS A 307 -12.11 1.64 9.91
CA CYS A 307 -12.26 1.55 11.36
C CYS A 307 -11.64 0.25 11.88
N ASP A 308 -10.58 0.34 12.69
CA ASP A 308 -10.01 -0.80 13.40
C ASP A 308 -10.30 -0.68 14.92
N PRO A 309 -11.23 -1.49 15.45
CA PRO A 309 -11.57 -1.46 16.88
C PRO A 309 -10.45 -1.99 17.78
N CYS A 310 -9.61 -2.89 17.29
CA CYS A 310 -8.50 -3.45 18.07
C CYS A 310 -7.45 -2.39 18.34
N GLU A 311 -7.23 -1.52 17.36
CA GLU A 311 -6.24 -0.46 17.44
C GLU A 311 -6.84 0.86 17.97
N ASN A 312 -8.17 1.01 17.98
CA ASN A 312 -8.88 2.28 18.23
C ASN A 312 -8.46 3.36 17.23
N VAL A 313 -8.56 2.99 15.96
CA VAL A 313 -8.10 3.79 14.83
C VAL A 313 -9.24 4.00 13.85
N ILE A 314 -9.39 5.22 13.37
CA ILE A 314 -10.36 5.61 12.35
C ILE A 314 -9.65 6.33 11.21
N ASP A 315 -10.08 6.08 9.99
CA ASP A 315 -9.66 6.77 8.78
C ASP A 315 -8.13 6.79 8.54
N THR A 316 -7.47 5.69 8.86
CA THR A 316 -6.01 5.50 8.76
C THR A 316 -5.72 4.23 7.95
N PRO A 317 -6.08 4.19 6.67
CA PRO A 317 -6.04 2.95 5.89
C PRO A 317 -4.61 2.44 5.62
N LEU A 318 -3.60 3.32 5.60
CA LEU A 318 -2.22 2.88 5.34
C LEU A 318 -1.50 2.34 6.60
N LEU A 319 -2.20 2.27 7.75
CA LEU A 319 -1.71 1.67 9.00
C LEU A 319 -1.01 0.32 8.78
N TYR A 320 -1.59 -0.53 7.94
CA TYR A 320 -1.13 -1.90 7.79
C TYR A 320 0.12 -2.00 6.91
N GLU A 321 0.13 -1.34 5.75
CA GLU A 321 1.28 -1.40 4.83
C GLU A 321 2.42 -0.50 5.30
N LYS A 322 2.14 0.76 5.68
CA LYS A 322 3.16 1.71 6.12
C LYS A 322 3.55 1.51 7.58
N GLY A 323 2.57 1.39 8.47
CA GLY A 323 2.81 1.27 9.90
C GLY A 323 3.36 -0.09 10.26
N TRP A 324 2.59 -1.15 9.98
CA TRP A 324 2.99 -2.52 10.37
C TRP A 324 3.96 -3.18 9.39
N GLY A 325 4.18 -2.60 8.20
CA GLY A 325 5.02 -3.21 7.18
C GLY A 325 4.41 -4.47 6.55
N LYS A 326 3.08 -4.62 6.60
CA LYS A 326 2.42 -5.80 6.03
C LYS A 326 2.52 -5.81 4.51
N ASN A 327 2.93 -6.95 3.97
CA ASN A 327 2.91 -7.22 2.53
C ASN A 327 1.51 -7.67 2.09
N LEU A 328 0.55 -6.73 2.08
CA LEU A 328 -0.83 -7.00 1.70
C LEU A 328 -0.93 -7.51 0.24
N ASN A 329 -1.93 -8.34 -0.02
CA ASN A 329 -2.23 -8.87 -1.36
C ASN A 329 -3.72 -8.76 -1.73
N TYR A 330 -4.63 -9.25 -0.89
CA TYR A 330 -6.08 -9.25 -1.13
C TYR A 330 -6.80 -8.78 0.12
N VAL A 331 -7.55 -7.68 -0.01
CA VAL A 331 -8.44 -7.15 1.03
C VAL A 331 -9.84 -7.00 0.46
N PHE A 332 -10.80 -7.70 1.06
CA PHE A 332 -12.19 -7.72 0.60
C PHE A 332 -13.11 -7.11 1.65
N ALA A 333 -14.02 -6.25 1.18
CA ALA A 333 -15.09 -5.71 1.97
C ALA A 333 -16.41 -6.42 1.68
N PHE A 334 -17.11 -6.81 2.73
CA PHE A 334 -18.41 -7.47 2.70
C PHE A 334 -19.45 -6.54 3.33
N GLY A 335 -20.37 -6.03 2.52
CA GLY A 335 -21.55 -5.31 2.98
C GLY A 335 -22.80 -6.21 2.91
N LEU A 336 -23.94 -5.68 3.34
CA LEU A 336 -25.22 -6.40 3.26
C LEU A 336 -25.68 -6.68 1.82
N ASP A 337 -25.33 -5.78 0.90
CA ASP A 337 -25.83 -5.74 -0.47
C ASP A 337 -24.72 -5.72 -1.51
N HIS A 338 -23.46 -5.98 -1.13
CA HIS A 338 -22.34 -6.04 -2.06
C HIS A 338 -21.08 -6.65 -1.45
N ILE A 339 -20.18 -7.07 -2.34
CA ILE A 339 -18.78 -7.40 -2.07
C ILE A 339 -17.88 -6.47 -2.90
N ARG A 340 -16.77 -6.01 -2.33
CA ARG A 340 -15.81 -5.13 -3.00
C ARG A 340 -14.37 -5.56 -2.73
N ASP A 341 -13.53 -5.57 -3.77
CA ASP A 341 -12.09 -5.59 -3.58
C ASP A 341 -11.64 -4.17 -3.21
N VAL A 342 -11.20 -4.02 -1.96
CA VAL A 342 -10.78 -2.74 -1.37
C VAL A 342 -9.26 -2.70 -1.15
N THR A 343 -8.52 -3.68 -1.67
CA THR A 343 -7.05 -3.79 -1.52
C THR A 343 -6.33 -2.47 -1.77
N TRP A 344 -6.75 -1.75 -2.81
CA TRP A 344 -6.13 -0.50 -3.24
C TRP A 344 -6.26 0.62 -2.23
N ARG A 345 -7.26 0.61 -1.33
CA ARG A 345 -7.37 1.59 -0.24
C ARG A 345 -6.26 1.42 0.80
N TYR A 346 -5.86 0.18 1.04
CA TYR A 346 -4.94 -0.22 2.10
C TYR A 346 -3.49 -0.40 1.61
N THR A 347 -3.24 -0.19 0.32
CA THR A 347 -1.93 -0.32 -0.30
C THR A 347 -1.59 0.93 -1.08
N PHE A 348 -0.36 1.40 -0.91
CA PHE A 348 0.21 2.55 -1.58
C PHE A 348 1.09 2.13 -2.76
N ASN A 349 1.76 0.96 -2.67
CA ASN A 349 2.55 0.41 -3.77
C ASN A 349 1.74 -0.65 -4.56
N HIS A 350 0.88 -0.20 -5.46
CA HIS A 350 -0.03 -1.08 -6.21
C HIS A 350 0.70 -2.08 -7.12
N LEU A 351 1.85 -1.71 -7.69
CA LEU A 351 2.63 -2.59 -8.55
C LEU A 351 3.21 -3.78 -7.77
N GLU A 352 3.79 -3.53 -6.59
CA GLU A 352 4.26 -4.62 -5.75
C GLU A 352 3.10 -5.48 -5.22
N THR A 353 1.97 -4.86 -4.87
CA THR A 353 0.76 -5.57 -4.46
C THR A 353 0.26 -6.50 -5.57
N LEU A 354 0.24 -6.05 -6.83
CA LEU A 354 -0.11 -6.89 -7.99
C LEU A 354 0.82 -8.10 -8.12
N ASN A 355 2.13 -7.94 -7.90
CA ASN A 355 3.08 -9.05 -7.96
C ASN A 355 2.82 -10.11 -6.87
N ARG A 356 2.24 -9.72 -5.74
CA ARG A 356 1.85 -10.65 -4.66
C ARG A 356 0.48 -11.31 -4.87
N ARG A 357 -0.32 -10.84 -5.83
CA ARG A 357 -1.67 -11.34 -6.11
C ARG A 357 -1.66 -12.53 -7.05
N ASN A 358 -1.19 -13.66 -6.52
CA ASN A 358 -0.99 -14.90 -7.26
C ASN A 358 -2.00 -16.02 -6.92
N SER A 359 -2.92 -15.80 -5.97
CA SER A 359 -3.89 -16.81 -5.53
C SER A 359 -5.08 -16.97 -6.48
N CYS A 360 -5.38 -15.94 -7.29
CA CYS A 360 -6.44 -15.98 -8.29
C CYS A 360 -6.17 -15.00 -9.43
N ARG A 361 -6.43 -15.41 -10.67
CA ARG A 361 -6.35 -14.51 -11.83
C ARG A 361 -7.34 -13.36 -11.67
N GLU A 362 -6.89 -12.13 -11.90
CA GLU A 362 -7.73 -10.91 -11.76
C GLU A 362 -9.01 -10.97 -12.61
N THR A 363 -8.96 -11.62 -13.78
CA THR A 363 -10.14 -11.83 -14.63
C THR A 363 -11.21 -12.70 -13.96
N VAL A 364 -10.78 -13.78 -13.32
CA VAL A 364 -11.64 -14.73 -12.60
C VAL A 364 -12.20 -14.05 -11.36
N LEU A 365 -11.36 -13.39 -10.56
CA LEU A 365 -11.76 -12.65 -9.36
C LEU A 365 -12.80 -11.56 -9.68
N ARG A 366 -12.52 -10.70 -10.68
CA ARG A 366 -13.44 -9.65 -11.13
C ARG A 366 -14.79 -10.24 -11.56
N ASN A 367 -14.77 -11.35 -12.30
CA ASN A 367 -16.01 -11.99 -12.75
C ASN A 367 -16.79 -12.61 -11.58
N PHE A 368 -16.11 -13.19 -10.60
CA PHE A 368 -16.70 -13.71 -9.37
C PHE A 368 -17.40 -12.60 -8.58
N ILE A 369 -16.69 -11.51 -8.26
CA ILE A 369 -17.23 -10.34 -7.55
C ILE A 369 -18.44 -9.76 -8.30
N ARG A 370 -18.33 -9.60 -9.63
CA ARG A 370 -19.44 -9.12 -10.46
C ARG A 370 -20.67 -10.02 -10.35
N LYS A 371 -20.50 -11.35 -10.42
CA LYS A 371 -21.62 -12.30 -10.31
C LYS A 371 -22.30 -12.25 -8.94
N LEU A 372 -21.53 -12.11 -7.86
CA LEU A 372 -22.12 -11.93 -6.52
C LEU A 372 -22.88 -10.60 -6.43
N ASN A 373 -22.29 -9.49 -6.89
CA ASN A 373 -22.94 -8.18 -6.88
C ASN A 373 -24.21 -8.14 -7.75
N MET A 374 -24.25 -8.85 -8.88
CA MET A 374 -25.49 -8.98 -9.67
C MET A 374 -26.61 -9.70 -8.90
N ARG A 375 -26.27 -10.70 -8.06
CA ARG A 375 -27.26 -11.37 -7.21
C ARG A 375 -27.81 -10.43 -6.15
N TYR A 376 -26.95 -9.67 -5.47
CA TYR A 376 -27.41 -8.65 -4.53
C TYR A 376 -28.28 -7.59 -5.23
N ALA A 377 -27.84 -7.09 -6.38
CA ALA A 377 -28.58 -6.11 -7.16
C ALA A 377 -29.96 -6.61 -7.62
N SER A 378 -30.16 -7.92 -7.79
CA SER A 378 -31.48 -8.46 -8.13
C SER A 378 -32.53 -8.30 -7.01
N LEU A 379 -32.08 -8.12 -5.76
CA LEU A 379 -32.92 -7.96 -4.57
C LEU A 379 -33.01 -6.50 -4.11
N MET A 380 -32.21 -5.59 -4.69
CA MET A 380 -32.18 -4.17 -4.32
C MET A 380 -33.28 -3.35 -5.04
N SER A 381 -33.72 -2.26 -4.40
CA SER A 381 -34.52 -1.23 -5.08
C SER A 381 -33.69 -0.48 -6.13
N GLU A 382 -34.36 0.13 -7.11
CA GLU A 382 -33.68 0.92 -8.14
C GLU A 382 -32.95 2.14 -7.57
N GLU A 383 -33.49 2.76 -6.51
CA GLU A 383 -32.84 3.87 -5.81
C GLU A 383 -31.54 3.42 -5.16
N ARG A 384 -31.54 2.26 -4.49
CA ARG A 384 -30.34 1.72 -3.84
C ARG A 384 -29.30 1.30 -4.89
N LYS A 385 -29.70 0.72 -6.01
CA LYS A 385 -28.77 0.40 -7.12
C LYS A 385 -28.03 1.63 -7.62
N LYS A 386 -28.77 2.71 -7.93
CA LYS A 386 -28.18 3.98 -8.39
C LYS A 386 -27.22 4.56 -7.36
N GLU A 387 -27.59 4.52 -6.09
CA GLU A 387 -26.71 4.98 -5.02
C GLU A 387 -25.44 4.13 -4.92
N MET A 388 -25.55 2.80 -4.98
CA MET A 388 -24.41 1.90 -4.93
C MET A 388 -23.47 2.05 -6.13
N GLU A 389 -24.01 2.31 -7.33
CA GLU A 389 -23.22 2.65 -8.51
C GLU A 389 -22.44 3.96 -8.33
N ARG A 390 -23.09 5.01 -7.79
CA ARG A 390 -22.46 6.30 -7.49
C ARG A 390 -21.32 6.13 -6.47
N ARG A 391 -21.56 5.41 -5.37
CA ARG A 391 -20.55 5.12 -4.34
C ARG A 391 -19.38 4.32 -4.92
N CYS A 392 -19.68 3.29 -5.71
CA CYS A 392 -18.66 2.48 -6.37
C CYS A 392 -17.76 3.34 -7.28
N MET A 393 -18.33 4.28 -8.03
CA MET A 393 -17.55 5.17 -8.90
C MET A 393 -16.56 6.01 -8.08
N LYS A 394 -16.99 6.54 -6.92
CA LYS A 394 -16.13 7.31 -6.02
C LYS A 394 -14.99 6.48 -5.43
N GLU A 395 -15.29 5.26 -4.98
CA GLU A 395 -14.26 4.34 -4.48
C GLU A 395 -13.23 3.99 -5.56
N LEU A 396 -13.66 3.76 -6.81
CA LEU A 396 -12.73 3.49 -7.90
C LEU A 396 -11.80 4.68 -8.18
N VAL A 397 -12.30 5.91 -8.07
CA VAL A 397 -11.48 7.13 -8.19
C VAL A 397 -10.45 7.22 -7.05
N GLU A 398 -10.86 6.90 -5.82
CA GLU A 398 -9.94 6.79 -4.69
C GLU A 398 -8.85 5.73 -4.94
N PHE A 399 -9.22 4.57 -5.48
CA PHE A 399 -8.29 3.46 -5.71
C PHE A 399 -7.24 3.75 -6.76
N ILE A 400 -7.55 4.53 -7.80
CA ILE A 400 -6.59 4.90 -8.85
C ILE A 400 -5.74 6.12 -8.50
N SER A 401 -6.03 6.78 -7.37
CA SER A 401 -5.39 8.03 -6.97
C SER A 401 -4.66 7.87 -5.63
N PRO A 402 -3.36 7.54 -5.63
CA PRO A 402 -2.59 7.37 -4.39
C PRO A 402 -2.59 8.62 -3.50
N THR A 403 -2.71 9.82 -4.07
CA THR A 403 -2.81 11.08 -3.31
C THR A 403 -4.12 11.18 -2.52
N MET A 404 -5.20 10.56 -3.01
CA MET A 404 -6.47 10.45 -2.30
C MET A 404 -6.47 9.35 -1.25
N GLN A 405 -5.36 8.65 -1.01
CA GLN A 405 -5.23 7.64 0.05
C GLN A 405 -4.58 8.20 1.31
N ILE A 406 -3.82 9.29 1.17
CA ILE A 406 -3.21 10.00 2.28
C ILE A 406 -4.30 10.76 3.03
N ARG A 407 -4.36 10.57 4.34
CA ARG A 407 -5.33 11.21 5.25
C ARG A 407 -4.62 12.22 6.15
N ASP A 408 -5.36 13.20 6.65
CA ASP A 408 -4.85 14.16 7.62
C ASP A 408 -4.46 13.41 8.91
N GLY A 409 -3.22 13.59 9.39
CA GLY A 409 -2.67 12.86 10.55
C GLY A 409 -1.77 11.66 10.20
N SER A 410 -0.96 11.78 9.13
CA SER A 410 -0.06 10.72 8.62
C SER A 410 0.87 10.08 9.66
N GLU A 411 1.15 10.73 10.79
CA GLU A 411 1.94 10.15 11.89
C GLU A 411 1.31 8.86 12.46
N VAL A 412 -0.03 8.76 12.49
CA VAL A 412 -0.74 7.56 12.98
C VAL A 412 -0.66 6.42 11.95
N GLU A 413 -0.48 6.71 10.66
CA GLU A 413 -0.31 5.68 9.62
C GLU A 413 1.03 4.94 9.76
N GLU A 414 2.01 5.53 10.45
CA GLU A 414 3.34 4.95 10.67
C GLU A 414 3.44 4.17 11.99
N GLN A 415 2.36 4.10 12.78
CA GLN A 415 2.38 3.39 14.04
C GLN A 415 2.50 1.87 13.82
N GLY A 416 3.31 1.23 14.67
CA GLY A 416 3.34 -0.22 14.78
C GLY A 416 2.09 -0.78 15.43
N ARG A 417 1.92 -2.09 15.37
CA ARG A 417 0.81 -2.80 16.00
C ARG A 417 0.85 -2.64 17.52
N THR A 418 -0.26 -2.25 18.11
CA THR A 418 -0.37 -2.08 19.56
C THR A 418 -0.87 -3.34 20.28
N THR A 419 -1.55 -4.25 19.57
CA THR A 419 -2.15 -5.48 20.10
C THR A 419 -1.30 -6.73 19.89
N GLY A 420 -1.42 -7.70 20.81
CA GLY A 420 -0.66 -8.96 20.80
C GLY A 420 0.67 -8.89 21.55
N SER A 421 1.22 -10.06 21.90
CA SER A 421 2.50 -10.13 22.62
C SER A 421 3.63 -9.48 21.81
N GLU A 422 4.62 -8.92 22.52
CA GLU A 422 5.75 -8.25 21.87
C GLU A 422 6.57 -9.23 21.00
N GLU A 423 6.77 -10.46 21.48
CA GLU A 423 7.44 -11.53 20.72
C GLU A 423 6.69 -11.85 19.42
N TRP A 424 5.36 -11.93 19.49
CA TRP A 424 4.53 -12.24 18.33
C TRP A 424 4.55 -11.10 17.30
N ARG A 425 4.46 -9.84 17.75
CA ARG A 425 4.60 -8.66 16.88
C ARG A 425 5.98 -8.60 16.23
N LYS A 426 7.05 -8.87 16.98
CA LYS A 426 8.43 -8.92 16.44
C LYS A 426 8.60 -10.00 15.39
N GLN A 427 8.08 -11.21 15.62
CA GLN A 427 8.14 -12.32 14.65
C GLN A 427 7.46 -11.97 13.32
N ARG A 428 6.39 -11.17 13.38
CA ARG A 428 5.64 -10.73 12.19
C ARG A 428 6.19 -9.45 11.55
N GLY A 429 7.18 -8.80 12.16
CA GLY A 429 7.69 -7.50 11.71
C GLY A 429 6.73 -6.33 11.97
N GLU A 430 5.69 -6.52 12.78
CA GLU A 430 4.59 -5.55 12.97
C GLU A 430 4.84 -4.58 14.12
N ILE A 431 6.06 -4.48 14.65
CA ILE A 431 6.41 -3.55 15.76
C ILE A 431 6.39 -2.07 15.35
N GLY A 432 6.10 -1.77 14.09
CA GLY A 432 6.34 -0.46 13.50
C GLY A 432 7.78 -0.33 13.06
N ASN A 433 8.08 0.65 12.21
CA ASN A 433 9.46 0.97 11.91
C ASN A 433 10.18 1.40 13.20
N GLY A 434 10.92 0.48 13.82
CA GLY A 434 11.99 0.79 14.77
C GLY A 434 13.17 1.53 14.12
N LYS A 435 12.93 2.31 13.06
CA LYS A 435 13.92 3.07 12.29
C LYS A 435 13.33 4.39 11.78
N SER A 436 13.91 5.46 12.36
CA SER A 436 13.80 6.89 12.07
C SER A 436 12.41 7.46 11.83
N THR A 437 11.84 8.05 12.89
CA THR A 437 11.10 9.32 12.76
C THR A 437 11.83 10.20 11.75
N GLY A 438 11.19 10.59 10.66
CA GLY A 438 11.74 11.62 9.80
C GLY A 438 11.95 12.88 10.64
N ARG A 439 13.20 13.20 10.98
CA ARG A 439 13.51 14.40 11.77
C ARG A 439 13.44 15.59 10.83
N VAL A 440 12.32 16.32 10.86
CA VAL A 440 12.29 17.67 10.33
C VAL A 440 13.15 18.54 11.23
N LEU A 441 14.20 19.13 10.67
CA LEU A 441 15.14 19.98 11.39
C LEU A 441 14.51 21.37 11.56
N VAL A 442 14.24 21.74 12.80
CA VAL A 442 13.79 23.08 13.17
C VAL A 442 14.97 23.83 13.79
N PRO A 443 15.53 24.85 13.12
CA PRO A 443 16.59 25.68 13.69
C PRO A 443 16.08 26.55 14.84
N THR A 444 16.86 26.62 15.92
CA THR A 444 16.59 27.49 17.07
C THR A 444 17.06 28.92 16.81
N GLU A 445 16.51 29.91 17.52
CA GLU A 445 16.96 31.31 17.38
C GLU A 445 18.45 31.50 17.69
N LYS A 446 19.03 30.68 18.58
CA LYS A 446 20.45 30.69 18.91
C LYS A 446 21.30 30.27 17.69
N GLU A 447 20.90 29.20 17.01
CA GLU A 447 21.59 28.71 15.80
C GLU A 447 21.53 29.69 14.62
N ILE A 448 20.49 30.53 14.56
CA ILE A 448 20.32 31.57 13.53
C ILE A 448 21.07 32.87 13.89
N SER A 449 21.33 33.12 15.17
CA SER A 449 21.93 34.37 15.68
C SER A 449 23.43 34.29 15.96
N ASP A 450 24.03 33.10 15.90
CA ASP A 450 25.45 32.90 16.17
C ASP A 450 26.33 33.61 15.13
N ARG A 451 27.01 34.66 15.60
CA ARG A 451 27.95 35.47 14.82
C ARG A 451 29.24 34.68 14.60
N VAL A 452 29.48 34.17 13.39
CA VAL A 452 30.85 33.77 13.03
C VAL A 452 31.68 35.03 12.77
N PHE A 453 32.46 35.43 13.78
CA PHE A 453 33.56 36.36 13.63
C PHE A 453 34.55 35.79 12.59
N ARG A 454 34.50 36.28 11.35
CA ARG A 454 35.64 36.60 10.46
C ARG A 454 35.17 36.83 9.02
N LEU A 455 35.51 38.00 8.47
CA LEU A 455 35.77 38.32 7.05
C LEU A 455 34.68 38.94 6.13
N LYS A 456 33.49 39.36 6.59
CA LYS A 456 32.64 40.28 5.79
C LYS A 456 32.04 41.43 6.63
N PRO A 457 31.77 42.62 6.05
CA PRO A 457 31.49 43.85 6.81
C PRO A 457 30.07 43.96 7.39
N ILE A 458 29.22 42.94 7.22
CA ILE A 458 27.80 42.97 7.61
C ILE A 458 27.46 41.66 8.33
N PRO A 459 27.00 41.67 9.58
CA PRO A 459 26.53 40.47 10.26
C PRO A 459 25.23 39.99 9.60
N GLN A 460 25.30 38.90 8.85
CA GLN A 460 24.12 38.22 8.33
C GLN A 460 23.69 37.11 9.30
N ARG A 461 22.39 37.01 9.58
CA ARG A 461 21.81 35.92 10.36
C ARG A 461 21.64 34.71 9.45
N TYR A 462 22.20 33.56 9.81
CA TYR A 462 22.06 32.35 9.01
C TYR A 462 22.10 31.09 9.86
N PHE A 463 21.43 30.05 9.39
CA PHE A 463 21.56 28.68 9.89
C PHE A 463 22.52 27.90 8.98
N SER A 464 23.33 27.00 9.53
CA SER A 464 24.21 26.13 8.75
C SER A 464 24.20 24.70 9.27
N LEU A 465 24.08 23.76 8.35
CA LEU A 465 24.28 22.34 8.58
C LEU A 465 25.37 21.81 7.64
N GLU A 466 26.35 21.11 8.20
CA GLU A 466 27.42 20.46 7.45
C GLU A 466 27.47 18.97 7.79
N TYR A 467 27.76 18.11 6.82
CA TYR A 467 28.01 16.68 7.04
C TYR A 467 29.32 16.26 6.40
N ASP A 468 30.17 15.58 7.16
CA ASP A 468 31.46 15.03 6.75
C ASP A 468 31.32 13.51 6.54
N CYS A 469 31.38 13.05 5.29
CA CYS A 469 31.25 11.63 4.95
C CYS A 469 32.47 10.81 5.42
N ALA A 470 33.67 11.39 5.47
CA ALA A 470 34.86 10.68 5.95
C ALA A 470 34.75 10.39 7.46
N LYS A 471 34.28 11.36 8.24
CA LYS A 471 34.15 11.26 9.70
C LYS A 471 32.82 10.68 10.19
N ASP A 472 31.84 10.53 9.29
CA ASP A 472 30.47 10.11 9.60
C ASP A 472 29.85 11.01 10.69
N GLN A 473 29.89 12.33 10.45
CA GLN A 473 29.57 13.31 11.46
C GLN A 473 28.97 14.58 10.86
N TYR A 474 27.87 15.04 11.46
CA TYR A 474 27.29 16.36 11.24
C TYR A 474 27.89 17.41 12.16
N ARG A 475 28.01 18.64 11.64
CA ARG A 475 28.21 19.86 12.41
C ARG A 475 26.96 20.72 12.27
N ARG A 476 26.27 20.95 13.38
CA ARG A 476 25.05 21.76 13.46
C ARG A 476 25.28 22.84 14.53
N GLY A 477 25.61 24.06 14.11
CA GLY A 477 26.11 25.09 15.03
C GLY A 477 27.41 24.64 15.72
N VAL A 478 27.39 24.58 17.06
CA VAL A 478 28.51 24.08 17.88
C VAL A 478 28.48 22.57 18.12
N ASP A 479 27.37 21.91 17.79
CA ASP A 479 27.15 20.50 18.09
C ASP A 479 27.74 19.61 16.99
N LEU A 480 28.35 18.51 17.44
CA LEU A 480 28.90 17.46 16.58
C LEU A 480 28.10 16.17 16.79
N ILE A 481 27.40 15.71 15.75
CA ILE A 481 26.45 14.60 15.83
C ILE A 481 26.93 13.48 14.92
N LYS A 482 27.21 12.29 15.47
CA LYS A 482 27.71 11.14 14.69
C LYS A 482 26.59 10.39 13.96
N GLY A 483 26.92 9.78 12.83
CA GLY A 483 26.06 8.91 12.04
C GLY A 483 25.22 9.67 11.02
N LEU A 484 25.31 9.26 9.75
CA LEU A 484 24.52 9.76 8.61
C LEU A 484 23.02 9.83 8.91
N GLU A 485 22.47 8.80 9.54
CA GLU A 485 21.04 8.65 9.84
C GLU A 485 20.53 9.65 10.89
N SER A 486 21.42 10.28 11.66
CA SER A 486 21.04 11.07 12.84
C SER A 486 20.18 12.28 12.55
N LEU A 487 20.34 12.89 11.37
CA LEU A 487 19.66 14.13 10.96
C LEU A 487 18.94 14.03 9.60
N LEU A 488 18.82 12.82 9.05
CA LEU A 488 18.03 12.60 7.83
C LEU A 488 16.53 12.56 8.17
N SER A 489 15.72 13.17 7.31
CA SER A 489 14.27 13.02 7.33
C SER A 489 13.82 11.77 6.58
N LYS A 490 14.62 11.30 5.61
CA LYS A 490 14.41 10.02 4.91
C LYS A 490 15.73 9.38 4.51
N GLN A 491 15.83 8.07 4.71
CA GLN A 491 16.91 7.24 4.20
C GLN A 491 16.32 5.91 3.71
N GLN A 492 16.36 5.66 2.40
CA GLN A 492 15.77 4.46 1.80
C GLN A 492 16.79 3.78 0.88
N ASN A 493 17.05 2.49 1.13
CA ASN A 493 17.93 1.64 0.31
C ASN A 493 19.36 2.19 0.08
N VAL A 494 19.84 3.10 0.92
CA VAL A 494 21.16 3.72 0.83
C VAL A 494 21.93 3.54 2.12
N CYS A 495 23.24 3.46 2.02
CA CYS A 495 24.13 3.32 3.17
C CYS A 495 25.46 4.01 2.90
N ARG A 496 26.14 4.40 3.99
CA ARG A 496 27.52 4.86 3.95
C ARG A 496 28.44 3.63 3.93
N MET A 497 29.35 3.60 2.96
CA MET A 497 30.37 2.57 2.80
C MET A 497 31.76 3.16 3.08
N VAL A 498 32.63 2.33 3.66
CA VAL A 498 34.03 2.65 3.91
C VAL A 498 34.89 1.59 3.23
N ASP A 499 35.65 2.01 2.21
CA ASP A 499 36.64 1.16 1.57
C ASP A 499 38.01 1.43 2.18
N GLN A 500 38.44 0.53 3.05
CA GLN A 500 39.73 0.60 3.74
C GLN A 500 40.91 0.40 2.77
N THR A 501 40.70 -0.29 1.65
CA THR A 501 41.77 -0.60 0.67
C THR A 501 42.16 0.65 -0.09
N ASN A 502 41.16 1.45 -0.50
CA ASN A 502 41.34 2.69 -1.22
C ASN A 502 41.35 3.95 -0.31
N ASN A 503 41.19 3.75 1.01
CA ASN A 503 41.15 4.80 2.03
C ASN A 503 40.09 5.88 1.75
N VAL A 504 38.89 5.45 1.35
CA VAL A 504 37.77 6.34 0.99
C VAL A 504 36.46 5.97 1.71
N ALA A 505 35.60 6.97 1.90
CA ALA A 505 34.21 6.80 2.28
C ALA A 505 33.29 7.39 1.22
N TYR A 506 32.11 6.80 1.03
CA TYR A 506 31.08 7.28 0.11
C TYR A 506 29.70 6.77 0.55
N ILE A 507 28.65 7.31 -0.06
CA ILE A 507 27.27 6.83 0.11
C ILE A 507 26.80 6.19 -1.19
N CYS A 508 26.18 5.01 -1.11
CA CYS A 508 25.68 4.28 -2.28
C CYS A 508 24.39 3.51 -1.96
N CYS A 509 23.79 2.93 -2.99
CA CYS A 509 22.73 1.94 -2.82
C CYS A 509 23.22 0.74 -2.01
N GLN A 510 22.33 0.17 -1.20
CA GLN A 510 22.58 -1.10 -0.51
C GLN A 510 22.69 -2.24 -1.54
N GLU A 511 23.48 -3.26 -1.22
CA GLU A 511 23.74 -4.39 -2.12
C GLU A 511 22.42 -5.04 -2.60
N GLY A 512 22.27 -5.20 -3.91
CA GLY A 512 21.07 -5.75 -4.56
C GLY A 512 19.87 -4.82 -4.68
N ARG A 513 20.06 -3.49 -4.49
CA ARG A 513 19.01 -2.48 -4.66
C ARG A 513 19.29 -1.59 -5.88
N ALA A 514 18.38 -1.64 -6.85
CA ALA A 514 18.43 -0.86 -8.09
C ALA A 514 18.36 0.67 -7.90
N SER A 515 17.82 1.15 -6.77
CA SER A 515 17.65 2.58 -6.49
C SER A 515 17.55 2.88 -4.99
N GLY A 516 17.76 4.15 -4.64
CA GLY A 516 17.72 4.62 -3.26
C GLY A 516 17.45 6.13 -3.13
N GLU A 517 17.19 6.58 -1.90
CA GLU A 517 16.83 7.98 -1.61
C GLU A 517 17.41 8.46 -0.26
N LEU A 518 17.90 9.69 -0.25
CA LEU A 518 18.25 10.47 0.96
C LEU A 518 17.45 11.77 0.98
N CYS A 519 16.97 12.18 2.14
CA CYS A 519 16.33 13.48 2.33
C CYS A 519 16.76 14.14 3.64
N TRP A 520 17.08 15.43 3.56
CA TRP A 520 17.11 16.35 4.70
C TRP A 520 15.92 17.30 4.60
N SER A 521 15.12 17.40 5.65
CA SER A 521 13.98 18.33 5.72
C SER A 521 14.21 19.39 6.78
N PHE A 522 13.96 20.64 6.42
CA PHE A 522 14.11 21.81 7.28
C PHE A 522 12.77 22.54 7.39
N ASP A 523 12.38 22.96 8.59
CA ASP A 523 11.25 23.85 8.82
C ASP A 523 11.71 25.07 9.61
N PHE A 524 11.64 26.24 8.96
CA PHE A 524 12.06 27.51 9.52
C PHE A 524 10.94 28.25 10.25
N GLY A 525 9.81 27.59 10.52
CA GLY A 525 8.77 28.08 11.44
C GLY A 525 8.14 29.42 11.02
N GLY A 526 8.01 29.65 9.71
CA GLY A 526 7.47 30.90 9.15
C GLY A 526 8.45 32.07 9.07
N GLN A 527 9.73 31.90 9.43
CA GLN A 527 10.75 32.94 9.25
C GLN A 527 11.04 33.15 7.76
N HIS A 528 11.20 34.41 7.36
CA HIS A 528 11.50 34.77 5.98
C HIS A 528 12.96 34.43 5.62
N VAL A 529 13.16 33.35 4.87
CA VAL A 529 14.48 32.98 4.34
C VAL A 529 14.77 33.78 3.07
N LYS A 530 15.82 34.59 3.08
CA LYS A 530 16.23 35.43 1.95
C LYS A 530 16.85 34.62 0.82
N ASN A 531 17.81 33.77 1.17
CA ASN A 531 18.49 32.89 0.23
C ASN A 531 18.94 31.59 0.92
N ILE A 532 19.06 30.53 0.11
CA ILE A 532 19.69 29.28 0.51
C ILE A 532 20.89 29.00 -0.38
N GLU A 533 22.02 28.71 0.25
CA GLU A 533 23.22 28.18 -0.40
C GLU A 533 23.31 26.67 -0.09
N LEU A 534 23.28 25.84 -1.13
CA LEU A 534 23.51 24.40 -1.03
C LEU A 534 24.80 24.04 -1.75
N ARG A 535 25.63 23.23 -1.09
CA ARG A 535 26.85 22.68 -1.65
C ARG A 535 26.96 21.18 -1.36
N LEU A 536 27.14 20.41 -2.42
CA LEU A 536 27.40 18.97 -2.43
C LEU A 536 28.78 18.77 -3.05
N ASP A 537 29.77 18.33 -2.27
CA ASP A 537 31.14 18.09 -2.75
C ASP A 537 31.27 16.70 -3.41
N SER A 538 32.27 16.52 -4.29
CA SER A 538 32.60 15.23 -4.92
C SER A 538 31.43 14.54 -5.66
N VAL A 539 30.54 15.32 -6.28
CA VAL A 539 29.48 14.79 -7.14
C VAL A 539 30.02 14.50 -8.55
N GLN A 540 31.09 13.71 -8.65
CA GLN A 540 31.63 13.34 -9.97
C GLN A 540 30.70 12.33 -10.65
N LYS A 541 30.08 12.75 -11.76
CA LYS A 541 29.11 12.04 -12.62
C LYS A 541 27.64 12.10 -12.17
N VAL A 542 27.06 13.30 -12.05
CA VAL A 542 25.62 13.48 -12.28
C VAL A 542 25.38 13.43 -13.78
N SER A 543 25.22 12.25 -14.38
CA SER A 543 24.27 12.17 -15.48
C SER A 543 22.88 12.05 -14.86
N ASP A 544 21.87 12.67 -15.48
CA ASP A 544 20.48 12.55 -15.05
C ASP A 544 19.99 11.10 -14.92
N ASP A 545 20.75 10.15 -15.49
CA ASP A 545 20.47 8.71 -15.53
C ASP A 545 21.03 7.93 -14.31
N VAL A 546 21.98 8.49 -13.54
CA VAL A 546 22.67 7.76 -12.44
C VAL A 546 22.27 8.28 -11.06
N MET A 547 22.19 9.59 -10.88
CA MET A 547 21.81 10.20 -9.60
C MET A 547 21.18 11.57 -9.85
N ARG A 548 20.21 11.98 -9.03
CA ARG A 548 19.55 13.29 -9.14
C ARG A 548 19.38 13.93 -7.78
N ALA A 549 19.91 15.14 -7.60
CA ALA A 549 19.70 15.96 -6.40
C ALA A 549 18.67 17.06 -6.69
N ILE A 550 17.69 17.22 -5.81
CA ILE A 550 16.58 18.16 -5.94
C ILE A 550 16.41 18.88 -4.61
N ILE A 551 16.29 20.21 -4.67
CA ILE A 551 15.82 21.00 -3.53
C ILE A 551 14.37 21.42 -3.78
N CYS A 552 13.50 21.23 -2.80
CA CYS A 552 12.09 21.62 -2.88
C CYS A 552 11.78 22.61 -1.76
N CYS A 553 11.13 23.71 -2.12
CA CYS A 553 10.73 24.80 -1.25
C CYS A 553 9.22 25.04 -1.42
N GLY A 554 8.39 24.43 -0.57
CA GLY A 554 6.93 24.40 -0.78
C GLY A 554 6.58 23.71 -2.11
N ASP A 555 5.88 24.41 -3.01
CA ASP A 555 5.43 23.88 -4.31
C ASP A 555 6.48 24.00 -5.43
N MET A 556 7.64 24.59 -5.15
CA MET A 556 8.71 24.77 -6.13
C MET A 556 9.85 23.78 -5.89
N CYS A 557 10.25 23.02 -6.92
CA CYS A 557 11.42 22.14 -6.87
C CYS A 557 12.45 22.54 -7.95
N THR A 558 13.72 22.53 -7.59
CA THR A 558 14.85 22.87 -8.47
C THR A 558 15.89 21.76 -8.42
N VAL A 559 16.37 21.34 -9.59
CA VAL A 559 17.45 20.34 -9.70
C VAL A 559 18.78 21.00 -9.35
N VAL A 560 19.58 20.36 -8.50
CA VAL A 560 20.92 20.82 -8.15
C VAL A 560 21.84 20.58 -9.36
N PRO A 561 22.57 21.60 -9.83
CA PRO A 561 23.45 21.44 -10.98
C PRO A 561 24.54 20.38 -10.74
N PRO A 562 25.13 19.78 -11.79
CA PRO A 562 26.23 18.83 -11.67
C PRO A 562 27.47 19.37 -10.95
N THR A 563 27.61 20.69 -10.84
CA THR A 563 28.67 21.34 -10.04
C THR A 563 28.51 21.09 -8.53
N GLY A 564 27.31 20.68 -8.09
CA GLY A 564 26.97 20.48 -6.68
C GLY A 564 26.69 21.78 -5.93
N GLU A 565 26.81 22.94 -6.56
CA GLU A 565 26.55 24.25 -5.96
C GLU A 565 25.26 24.85 -6.52
N LEU A 566 24.36 25.28 -5.63
CA LEU A 566 23.10 25.92 -5.97
C LEU A 566 22.79 27.06 -4.98
N GLU A 567 22.47 28.23 -5.52
CA GLU A 567 21.93 29.35 -4.76
C GLU A 567 20.48 29.60 -5.18
N LEU A 568 19.58 29.67 -4.19
CA LEU A 568 18.17 30.00 -4.40
C LEU A 568 17.85 31.35 -3.76
N GLU A 569 17.34 32.28 -4.57
CA GLU A 569 16.84 33.57 -4.13
C GLU A 569 15.30 33.53 -4.04
N THR A 570 14.73 34.02 -2.94
CA THR A 570 13.26 34.12 -2.71
C THR A 570 12.56 32.77 -2.51
N ILE A 571 12.31 32.42 -1.24
CA ILE A 571 11.65 31.16 -0.86
C ILE A 571 10.22 31.48 -0.41
N GLY A 572 9.23 31.06 -1.18
CA GLY A 572 7.81 31.32 -0.90
C GLY A 572 7.21 30.50 0.26
N GLY A 573 7.99 29.64 0.92
CA GLY A 573 7.53 28.74 1.99
C GLY A 573 8.55 28.60 3.12
N SER A 574 8.11 28.10 4.29
CA SER A 574 8.99 27.91 5.46
C SER A 574 9.70 26.56 5.49
N LYS A 575 9.33 25.63 4.60
CA LYS A 575 9.86 24.26 4.56
C LYS A 575 10.74 24.05 3.33
N VAL A 576 11.88 23.41 3.57
CA VAL A 576 12.86 23.10 2.53
C VAL A 576 13.28 21.64 2.66
N ASP A 577 13.18 20.89 1.57
CA ASP A 577 13.68 19.53 1.47
C ASP A 577 14.87 19.49 0.50
N VAL A 578 15.97 18.83 0.90
CA VAL A 578 17.06 18.48 -0.01
C VAL A 578 17.03 16.96 -0.20
N LYS A 579 16.64 16.54 -1.40
CA LYS A 579 16.43 15.13 -1.79
C LYS A 579 17.52 14.68 -2.75
N ILE A 580 18.06 13.49 -2.54
CA ILE A 580 19.02 12.84 -3.45
C ILE A 580 18.49 11.47 -3.82
N TYR A 581 18.27 11.25 -5.11
CA TYR A 581 17.82 10.00 -5.70
C TYR A 581 18.99 9.28 -6.35
N PHE A 582 19.23 8.04 -5.97
CA PHE A 582 20.17 7.13 -6.59
C PHE A 582 19.37 6.29 -7.60
N LEU A 583 19.67 6.42 -8.89
CA LEU A 583 18.91 5.82 -9.99
C LEU A 583 19.59 4.59 -10.59
N SER A 584 20.77 4.23 -10.07
CA SER A 584 21.58 3.09 -10.49
C SER A 584 22.29 2.48 -9.28
N GLU A 585 22.61 1.17 -9.34
CA GLU A 585 23.38 0.46 -8.31
C GLU A 585 24.82 0.98 -8.21
N ASP A 586 25.37 1.50 -9.32
CA ASP A 586 26.73 2.05 -9.38
C ASP A 586 26.84 3.50 -8.88
N ALA A 587 25.72 4.10 -8.44
CA ALA A 587 25.68 5.49 -7.99
C ALA A 587 26.42 5.67 -6.65
N GLN A 588 27.39 6.60 -6.65
CA GLN A 588 28.18 6.96 -5.47
C GLN A 588 28.09 8.47 -5.21
N LEU A 589 27.87 8.83 -3.95
CA LEU A 589 27.80 10.21 -3.47
C LEU A 589 28.90 10.45 -2.42
N PHE A 590 29.49 11.66 -2.42
CA PHE A 590 30.49 12.08 -1.43
C PHE A 590 31.74 11.19 -1.34
N LEU A 591 32.24 10.72 -2.49
CA LEU A 591 33.51 9.99 -2.54
C LEU A 591 34.64 10.87 -1.97
N THR A 592 35.11 10.53 -0.77
CA THR A 592 36.01 11.36 0.04
C THR A 592 37.10 10.51 0.67
N ASN A 593 38.33 11.05 0.72
CA ASN A 593 39.47 10.38 1.34
C ASN A 593 39.39 10.49 2.88
N LEU A 594 39.59 9.38 3.59
CA LEU A 594 39.52 9.31 5.05
C LEU A 594 40.56 10.19 5.76
N CYS A 595 41.66 10.55 5.09
CA CYS A 595 42.72 11.40 5.64
C CYS A 595 42.56 12.89 5.29
N SER A 596 41.47 13.30 4.63
CA SER A 596 41.23 14.71 4.31
C SER A 596 40.88 15.50 5.59
N GLU A 597 41.61 16.58 5.88
CA GLU A 597 41.43 17.32 7.13
C GLU A 597 40.16 18.20 7.15
N ASP A 598 39.73 18.73 6.00
CA ASP A 598 38.56 19.62 5.90
C ASP A 598 37.83 19.52 4.54
N CYS A 599 36.80 18.67 4.46
CA CYS A 599 35.85 18.67 3.34
C CYS A 599 34.46 18.22 3.83
N ALA A 600 33.68 19.13 4.42
CA ALA A 600 32.25 18.87 4.64
C ALA A 600 31.58 18.56 3.30
N SER A 601 31.12 17.32 3.15
CA SER A 601 30.61 16.74 1.91
C SER A 601 29.25 17.29 1.52
N PHE A 602 28.39 17.57 2.51
CA PHE A 602 27.14 18.31 2.34
C PHE A 602 27.22 19.59 3.18
N ARG A 603 26.79 20.72 2.62
CA ARG A 603 26.64 21.99 3.34
C ARG A 603 25.37 22.69 2.87
N MET A 604 24.55 23.10 3.83
CA MET A 604 23.36 23.90 3.58
C MET A 604 23.43 25.12 4.49
N LYS A 605 23.23 26.31 3.91
CA LYS A 605 23.11 27.58 4.64
C LYS A 605 21.82 28.29 4.24
N ALA A 606 21.06 28.73 5.23
CA ALA A 606 19.83 29.51 5.05
C ALA A 606 20.02 30.86 5.72
N PHE A 607 19.88 31.94 4.97
CA PHE A 607 20.06 33.29 5.47
C PHE A 607 18.72 33.98 5.66
N PHE A 608 18.62 34.82 6.71
CA PHE A 608 17.39 35.47 7.14
C PHE A 608 17.47 37.01 7.05
#